data_AF-A0A9E2EV60-F1
#
_entry.id   AF-A0A9E2EV60-F1
#
_cell.length_a   1.000
_cell.length_b   1.000
_cell.length_c   1.000
_cell.angle_alpha   90.00
_cell.angle_beta   90.00
_cell.angle_gamma   90.00
#
_symmetry.space_group_name_H-M   'P 1'
#
loop_
_entity.id
_entity.type
_entity.pdbx_description
1 polymer ?
#
loop_
_entity_poly.entity_id
_entity_poly.type
_entity_poly.pdbx_seq_one_letter_code
_entity_poly.pdbx_strand_id
1 'polypeptide(L)'
;MKQFPGRQALQRGFTLIEIMVVVIILGILVSLIAPNIFGVLDDAEVTATRVQMRNLEIALDTYRMNHSRYPTTDQGLEALINPPGRERGYIDSIPKDQWDNEFQYRAPGTKGD
;
A
#
# COMPACT_ATOMS: atom_id res chain seq x y z
N MET A 1 -54.00 40.88 38.25
CA MET A 1 -53.13 39.76 37.82
C MET A 1 -51.68 40.20 38.01
N LYS A 2 -50.93 39.62 38.96
CA LYS A 2 -49.51 39.96 39.21
C LYS A 2 -48.64 39.02 38.38
N GLN A 3 -47.92 39.57 37.40
CA GLN A 3 -46.95 38.80 36.61
C GLN A 3 -45.67 38.60 37.43
N PHE A 4 -45.25 37.35 37.59
CA PHE A 4 -43.97 37.02 38.22
C PHE A 4 -42.86 37.10 37.16
N PRO A 5 -41.76 37.82 37.41
CA PRO A 5 -40.66 37.90 36.46
C PRO A 5 -39.95 36.56 36.35
N GLY A 6 -39.81 36.05 35.12
CA GLY A 6 -39.09 34.82 34.82
C GLY A 6 -37.62 34.95 35.20
N ARG A 7 -37.11 34.00 36.00
CA ARG A 7 -35.68 33.87 36.28
C ARG A 7 -34.93 33.63 34.98
N GLN A 8 -34.17 34.62 34.52
CA GLN A 8 -33.18 34.41 33.46
C GLN A 8 -32.12 33.46 34.02
N ALA A 9 -32.00 32.27 33.44
CA ALA A 9 -30.90 31.37 33.73
C ALA A 9 -29.61 32.04 33.26
N LEU A 10 -28.69 32.34 34.19
CA LEU A 10 -27.36 32.84 33.87
C LEU A 10 -26.66 31.82 32.97
N GLN A 11 -26.41 32.20 31.71
CA GLN A 11 -25.56 31.43 30.81
C GLN A 11 -24.16 31.39 31.42
N ARG A 12 -23.74 30.22 31.90
CA ARG A 12 -22.36 29.98 32.30
C ARG A 12 -21.53 29.84 31.03
N GLY A 13 -20.64 30.80 30.79
CA GLY A 13 -19.65 30.74 29.72
C GLY A 13 -18.51 29.76 30.05
N PHE A 14 -17.84 29.29 29.00
CA PHE A 14 -16.62 28.48 29.11
C PHE A 14 -15.51 29.22 29.84
N THR A 15 -14.73 28.49 30.64
CA THR A 15 -13.54 29.04 31.30
C THR A 15 -12.27 28.74 30.51
N LEU A 16 -11.23 29.57 30.66
CA LEU A 16 -9.92 29.31 30.05
C LEU A 16 -9.32 27.98 30.52
N ILE A 17 -9.51 27.64 31.80
CA ILE A 17 -9.04 26.38 32.40
C ILE A 17 -9.63 25.16 31.67
N GLU A 18 -10.91 25.23 31.30
CA GLU A 18 -11.61 24.15 30.62
C GLU A 18 -11.02 23.88 29.23
N ILE A 19 -10.68 24.94 28.48
CA ILE A 19 -10.00 24.81 27.20
C ILE A 19 -8.56 24.29 27.38
N MET A 20 -7.83 24.75 28.41
CA MET A 20 -6.48 24.26 28.71
C MET A 20 -6.44 22.77 28.99
N VAL A 21 -7.35 22.26 29.81
CA VAL A 21 -7.43 20.82 30.11
C VAL A 21 -7.71 20.02 28.83
N VAL A 22 -8.60 20.52 27.96
CA VAL A 22 -8.91 19.88 26.68
C VAL A 22 -7.69 19.80 25.77
N VAL A 23 -6.92 20.88 25.58
CA VAL A 23 -5.71 20.82 24.73
C VAL A 23 -4.62 19.92 25.31
N ILE A 24 -4.50 19.81 26.63
CA ILE A 24 -3.59 18.85 27.27
C ILE A 24 -4.00 17.42 26.96
N ILE A 25 -5.29 17.08 27.14
CA ILE A 25 -5.81 15.74 26.84
C ILE A 25 -5.62 15.41 25.36
N LEU A 26 -5.92 16.36 24.45
CA LEU A 26 -5.70 16.20 23.02
C LEU A 26 -4.22 15.97 22.68
N GLY A 27 -3.30 16.71 23.32
CA GLY A 27 -1.85 16.51 23.14
C GLY A 27 -1.38 15.12 23.57
N ILE A 28 -1.89 14.61 24.71
CA ILE A 28 -1.60 13.26 25.18
C ILE A 28 -2.13 12.21 24.19
N LEU A 29 -3.38 12.36 23.73
CA LEU A 29 -3.98 11.42 22.77
C LEU A 29 -3.20 11.37 21.45
N VAL A 30 -2.79 12.52 20.89
CA VAL A 30 -2.00 12.58 19.66
C VAL A 30 -0.65 11.86 19.83
N SER A 31 -0.01 12.02 20.99
CA SER A 31 1.30 11.38 21.26
C SER A 31 1.25 9.85 21.25
N LEU A 32 0.12 9.25 21.61
CA LEU A 32 -0.04 7.79 21.69
C LEU A 32 -0.28 7.13 20.32
N ILE A 33 -0.88 7.85 19.36
CA ILE A 33 -1.33 7.26 18.09
C ILE A 33 -0.31 7.52 16.96
N ALA A 34 0.49 8.58 17.06
CA ALA A 34 1.49 8.97 16.06
C ALA A 34 2.50 7.87 15.64
N PRO A 35 3.07 7.03 16.53
CA PRO A 35 4.15 6.12 16.13
C PRO A 35 3.70 4.89 15.34
N ASN A 36 2.40 4.56 15.26
CA ASN A 36 1.93 3.28 14.70
C ASN A 36 1.65 3.27 13.19
N ILE A 37 1.83 4.39 12.49
CA ILE A 37 1.42 4.50 11.07
C ILE A 37 2.57 4.12 10.12
N PHE A 38 3.80 4.49 10.46
CA PHE A 38 4.94 4.34 9.54
C PHE A 38 5.34 2.88 9.30
N GLY A 39 5.49 2.06 10.34
CA GLY A 39 5.88 0.65 10.17
C GLY A 39 4.84 -0.21 9.43
N VAL A 40 3.56 0.16 9.54
CA VAL A 40 2.47 -0.55 8.83
C VAL A 40 2.51 -0.26 7.32
N LEU A 41 2.91 0.95 6.93
CA LEU A 41 3.06 1.32 5.53
C LEU A 41 4.23 0.56 4.90
N ASP A 42 5.38 0.52 5.56
CA ASP A 42 6.56 -0.21 5.08
C ASP A 42 6.26 -1.70 4.84
N ASP A 43 5.59 -2.36 5.80
CA ASP A 43 5.21 -3.77 5.69
C ASP A 43 4.19 -4.01 4.56
N ALA A 44 3.25 -3.07 4.36
CA ALA A 44 2.28 -3.13 3.28
C ALA A 44 2.97 -2.99 1.91
N GLU A 45 3.94 -2.09 1.78
CA GLU A 45 4.72 -1.91 0.56
C GLU A 45 5.51 -3.17 0.18
N VAL A 46 6.20 -3.78 1.16
CA VAL A 46 6.91 -5.05 0.96
C VAL A 46 5.95 -6.17 0.56
N THR A 47 4.79 -6.24 1.20
CA THR A 47 3.78 -7.28 0.92
C THR A 47 3.19 -7.13 -0.48
N ALA A 48 2.83 -5.90 -0.87
CA ALA A 48 2.31 -5.62 -2.21
C ALA A 48 3.33 -5.95 -3.30
N THR A 49 4.61 -5.59 -3.10
CA THR A 49 5.70 -5.97 -4.02
C THR A 49 5.82 -7.48 -4.13
N ARG A 50 5.73 -8.23 -3.03
CA ARG A 50 5.78 -9.71 -3.04
C ARG A 50 4.60 -10.33 -3.80
N VAL A 51 3.41 -9.74 -3.71
CA VAL A 51 2.25 -10.19 -4.49
C VAL A 51 2.48 -10.00 -5.99
N GLN A 52 3.03 -8.84 -6.39
CA GLN A 52 3.38 -8.59 -7.79
C GLN A 52 4.43 -9.58 -8.30
N MET A 53 5.48 -9.85 -7.52
CA MET A 53 6.49 -10.87 -7.87
C MET A 53 5.86 -12.25 -8.08
N ARG A 54 4.91 -12.65 -7.22
CA ARG A 54 4.18 -13.93 -7.36
C ARG A 54 3.34 -13.96 -8.64
N ASN A 55 2.71 -12.86 -9.00
CA ASN A 55 1.95 -12.78 -10.26
C ASN A 55 2.87 -12.91 -11.49
N LEU A 56 4.05 -12.30 -11.44
CA LEU A 56 5.07 -12.47 -12.48
C LEU A 56 5.59 -13.90 -12.56
N GLU A 57 5.81 -14.57 -11.42
CA GLU A 57 6.20 -15.98 -11.34
C GLU A 57 5.15 -16.88 -12.01
N ILE A 58 3.87 -16.68 -11.72
CA ILE A 58 2.76 -17.42 -12.35
C ILE A 58 2.75 -17.23 -13.88
N ALA A 59 2.95 -15.99 -14.35
CA ALA A 59 3.03 -15.69 -15.78
C ALA A 59 4.25 -16.37 -16.44
N LEU A 60 5.41 -16.36 -15.78
CA LEU A 60 6.62 -17.04 -16.23
C LEU A 60 6.44 -18.56 -16.29
N ASP A 61 5.78 -19.15 -15.30
CA ASP A 61 5.48 -20.58 -15.28
C ASP A 61 4.53 -20.95 -16.42
N THR A 62 3.51 -20.13 -16.67
CA THR A 62 2.59 -20.33 -17.79
C THR A 62 3.32 -20.22 -19.13
N TYR A 63 4.22 -19.23 -19.28
CA TYR A 63 5.09 -19.11 -20.45
C TYR A 63 5.92 -20.38 -20.65
N ARG A 64 6.53 -20.89 -19.57
CA ARG A 64 7.33 -22.13 -19.61
C ARG A 64 6.48 -23.35 -19.97
N MET A 65 5.24 -23.43 -19.51
CA MET A 65 4.34 -24.53 -19.90
C MET A 65 4.09 -24.55 -21.42
N ASN A 66 3.94 -23.39 -22.03
CA ASN A 66 3.67 -23.28 -23.46
C ASN A 66 4.93 -23.41 -24.33
N HIS A 67 6.08 -22.89 -23.86
CA HIS A 67 7.33 -22.83 -24.63
C HIS A 67 8.37 -23.88 -24.20
N SER A 68 8.06 -24.69 -23.18
CA SER A 68 8.97 -25.65 -22.52
C SER A 68 10.23 -25.03 -21.91
N ARG A 69 10.33 -23.70 -21.86
CA ARG A 69 11.46 -22.94 -21.30
C ARG A 69 10.98 -21.59 -20.78
N TYR A 70 11.70 -21.03 -19.81
CA TYR A 70 11.53 -19.62 -19.43
C TYR A 70 12.11 -18.70 -20.52
N PRO A 71 11.70 -17.41 -20.55
CA PRO A 71 12.35 -16.40 -21.39
C PRO A 71 13.86 -16.31 -21.12
N THR A 72 14.64 -15.90 -22.11
CA THR A 72 16.06 -15.60 -21.86
C THR A 72 16.20 -14.27 -21.13
N THR A 73 17.36 -14.01 -20.52
CA THR A 73 17.64 -12.70 -19.89
C THR A 73 17.49 -11.55 -20.90
N ASP A 74 17.89 -11.75 -22.16
CA ASP A 74 17.75 -10.75 -23.23
C ASP A 74 16.29 -10.50 -23.65
N GLN A 75 15.44 -11.52 -23.53
CA GLN A 75 14.00 -11.40 -23.79
C GLN A 75 13.27 -10.72 -22.62
N GLY A 76 13.78 -10.89 -21.40
CA GLY A 76 13.26 -10.23 -20.20
C GLY A 76 11.80 -10.57 -19.88
N LEU A 77 11.18 -9.71 -19.08
CA LEU A 77 9.74 -9.77 -18.77
C LEU A 77 8.87 -9.34 -19.96
N GLU A 78 9.44 -8.68 -20.96
CA GLU A 78 8.70 -8.23 -22.15
C GLU A 78 8.14 -9.42 -22.95
N ALA A 79 8.81 -10.57 -22.90
CA ALA A 79 8.29 -11.81 -23.49
C ALA A 79 6.97 -12.28 -22.86
N LEU A 80 6.60 -11.79 -21.67
CA LEU A 80 5.30 -12.05 -21.07
C LEU A 80 4.18 -11.22 -21.70
N ILE A 81 4.49 -10.03 -22.23
CA ILE A 81 3.54 -9.17 -22.94
C ILE A 81 3.42 -9.63 -24.40
N ASN A 82 4.58 -9.81 -25.05
CA ASN A 82 4.67 -10.14 -26.47
C ASN A 82 5.45 -11.46 -26.67
N PRO A 83 4.83 -12.62 -26.38
CA PRO A 83 5.49 -13.90 -26.54
C PRO A 83 5.80 -14.18 -28.03
N PRO A 84 6.89 -14.92 -28.30
CA PRO A 84 7.28 -15.24 -29.68
C PRO A 84 6.23 -16.15 -30.34
N GLY A 85 5.47 -15.61 -31.30
CA GLY A 85 4.45 -16.36 -32.03
C GLY A 85 3.18 -15.55 -32.27
N ARG A 86 2.03 -16.23 -32.32
CA ARG A 86 0.69 -15.61 -32.43
C ARG A 86 -0.13 -15.76 -31.14
N GLU A 87 0.54 -16.00 -30.03
CA GLU A 87 -0.09 -16.16 -28.73
C GLU A 87 -0.51 -14.80 -28.16
N ARG A 88 -1.54 -14.80 -27.32
CA ARG A 88 -1.84 -13.63 -26.49
C ARG A 88 -0.81 -13.51 -25.38
N GLY A 89 -0.51 -12.28 -24.96
CA GLY A 89 0.33 -12.02 -23.79
C GLY A 89 -0.22 -12.69 -22.54
N TYR A 90 0.69 -13.06 -21.64
CA TYR A 90 0.41 -13.64 -20.33
C TYR A 90 0.06 -12.56 -19.30
N ILE A 91 0.52 -11.32 -19.53
CA ILE A 91 0.20 -10.12 -18.74
C ILE A 91 -0.02 -8.93 -19.67
N ASP A 92 -0.86 -7.98 -19.25
CA ASP A 92 -1.13 -6.76 -20.03
C ASP A 92 0.00 -5.72 -19.92
N SER A 93 0.66 -5.67 -18.76
CA SER A 93 1.76 -4.75 -18.49
C SER A 93 2.66 -5.31 -17.39
N ILE A 94 3.93 -4.90 -17.40
CA ILE A 94 4.87 -5.23 -16.32
C ILE A 94 4.59 -4.25 -15.17
N PRO A 95 4.18 -4.74 -13.98
CA PRO A 95 4.01 -3.88 -12.82
C PRO A 95 5.37 -3.37 -12.35
N LYS A 96 5.36 -2.21 -11.70
CA LYS A 96 6.50 -1.71 -10.93
C LYS A 96 6.30 -2.02 -9.45
N ASP A 97 7.41 -2.14 -8.72
CA ASP A 97 7.39 -2.30 -7.28
C ASP A 97 6.79 -1.07 -6.56
N GLN A 98 6.63 -1.15 -5.23
CA GLN A 98 6.04 -0.05 -4.45
C GLN A 98 6.95 1.18 -4.32
N TRP A 99 8.19 1.08 -4.79
CA TRP A 99 9.18 2.18 -4.85
C TRP A 99 9.42 2.65 -6.29
N ASP A 100 8.52 2.32 -7.22
CA ASP A 100 8.53 2.69 -8.64
C ASP A 100 9.72 2.13 -9.45
N ASN A 101 10.39 1.09 -8.95
CA ASN A 101 11.45 0.40 -9.67
C ASN A 101 10.89 -0.74 -10.55
N GLU A 102 11.62 -1.04 -11.62
CA GLU A 102 11.33 -2.17 -12.49
C GLU A 102 11.83 -3.49 -11.88
N PHE A 103 11.05 -4.56 -12.07
CA PHE A 103 11.48 -5.90 -11.69
C PHE A 103 12.62 -6.38 -12.58
N GLN A 104 13.72 -6.82 -11.95
CA GLN A 104 14.84 -7.41 -12.66
C GLN A 104 14.61 -8.90 -12.88
N TYR A 105 14.70 -9.32 -14.14
CA TYR A 105 14.62 -10.71 -14.54
C TYR A 105 16.00 -11.25 -14.94
N ARG A 106 16.29 -12.49 -14.55
CA ARG A 106 17.52 -13.19 -14.93
C ARG A 106 17.26 -14.68 -15.05
N ALA A 107 17.70 -15.26 -16.16
CA ALA A 107 17.70 -16.70 -16.41
C ALA A 107 19.05 -17.14 -17.02
N PRO A 108 19.74 -18.16 -16.45
CA PRO A 108 19.39 -18.87 -15.21
C PRO A 108 19.55 -17.99 -13.95
N GLY A 109 18.75 -18.25 -12.93
CA GLY A 109 18.81 -17.53 -11.66
C GLY A 109 20.05 -17.92 -10.83
N THR A 110 20.53 -17.00 -9.98
CA THR A 110 21.76 -17.20 -9.16
C THR A 110 21.64 -18.31 -8.11
N LYS A 111 20.41 -18.77 -7.83
CA LYS A 111 20.10 -19.87 -6.90
C LYS A 111 19.55 -21.13 -7.60
N GLY A 112 19.63 -21.18 -8.93
CA GLY A 112 19.08 -22.29 -9.73
C GLY A 112 20.11 -23.40 -9.95
N ASP A 113 20.26 -24.26 -8.95
CA ASP A 113 20.12 -25.70 -9.20
C ASP A 113 18.61 -26.03 -9.25
#